data_AF-C5KIW0-F1
#
_entry.id   AF-C5KIW0-F1
#
_cell.length_a   1.000
_cell.length_b   1.000
_cell.length_c   1.000
_cell.angle_alpha   90.00
_cell.angle_beta   90.00
_cell.angle_gamma   90.00
#
_symmetry.space_group_name_H-M   'P 1'
#
loop_
_entity.id
_entity.type
_entity.pdbx_description
1 polymer ?
#
loop_
_entity_poly.entity_id
_entity_poly.type
_entity_poly.pdbx_seq_one_letter_code
_entity_poly.pdbx_strand_id
1 'polypeptide(L)'
;DYNCGAFHTGVEVYGMEYVFQYYANELSGISAQIPRTDSAYVYRTTIDMGWTNYSNDEVHRIIYEEMRPQWIHNTYHITKRNCVHFSSALCRRLGVKDVPDWVFGAAKTADATRGISALADAAWRAAKYWNSYYYNDDDDGESTGRNEVDPETTTVTFPYHVQQ
;
A
#
# COMPACT_ATOMS: atom_id res chain seq x y z
N ASP A 1 -5.35 14.86 -20.67
CA ASP A 1 -5.43 14.50 -19.24
C ASP A 1 -4.45 13.39 -18.92
N TYR A 2 -3.20 13.76 -18.63
CA TYR A 2 -2.14 12.81 -18.29
C TYR A 2 -2.13 12.63 -16.78
N ASN A 3 -3.11 11.89 -16.26
CA ASN A 3 -3.14 11.54 -14.85
C ASN A 3 -2.17 10.37 -14.65
N CYS A 4 -0.95 10.67 -14.22
CA CYS A 4 0.10 9.66 -13.95
C CYS A 4 -0.22 8.76 -12.74
N GLY A 5 -1.39 8.93 -12.10
CA GLY A 5 -2.21 7.85 -11.56
C GLY A 5 -1.63 7.04 -10.41
N ALA A 6 -0.74 7.59 -9.58
CA ALA A 6 -0.21 6.88 -8.43
C ALA A 6 -1.32 6.56 -7.41
N PHE A 7 -1.93 5.39 -7.53
CA PHE A 7 -2.94 4.92 -6.60
C PHE A 7 -2.29 4.32 -5.36
N HIS A 8 -2.76 4.73 -4.19
CA HIS A 8 -2.61 3.96 -2.97
C HIS A 8 -3.69 2.89 -2.95
N THR A 9 -3.38 1.69 -2.46
CA THR A 9 -4.37 0.61 -2.40
C THR A 9 -4.31 -0.18 -1.10
N GLY A 10 -5.48 -0.59 -0.64
CA GLY A 10 -5.66 -1.44 0.53
C GLY A 10 -6.68 -2.55 0.27
N VAL A 11 -6.53 -3.66 1.00
CA VAL A 11 -7.50 -4.76 0.99
C VAL A 11 -8.30 -4.70 2.27
N GLU A 12 -9.59 -4.45 2.14
CA GLU A 12 -10.53 -4.47 3.25
C GLU A 12 -11.02 -5.91 3.43
N VAL A 13 -10.71 -6.50 4.59
CA VAL A 13 -11.19 -7.83 4.97
C VAL A 13 -11.64 -7.87 6.43
N TYR A 14 -12.80 -8.48 6.71
CA TYR A 14 -13.54 -8.46 7.97
C TYR A 14 -13.65 -7.06 8.62
N GLY A 15 -13.97 -6.03 7.82
CA GLY A 15 -14.12 -4.65 8.30
C GLY A 15 -12.82 -3.93 8.62
N MET A 16 -11.67 -4.54 8.33
CA MET A 16 -10.34 -3.95 8.51
C MET A 16 -9.64 -3.81 7.17
N GLU A 17 -9.12 -2.62 6.87
CA GLU A 17 -8.30 -2.36 5.68
C GLU A 17 -6.83 -2.59 5.99
N TYR A 18 -6.19 -3.43 5.19
CA TYR A 18 -4.76 -3.73 5.28
C TYR A 18 -4.02 -3.07 4.13
N VAL A 19 -2.92 -2.39 4.46
CA VAL A 19 -2.09 -1.65 3.48
C VAL A 19 -0.61 -1.94 3.72
N PHE A 20 0.20 -1.81 2.66
CA PHE A 20 1.66 -1.89 2.75
C PHE A 20 2.28 -0.51 2.59
N GLN A 21 3.12 -0.12 3.56
CA GLN A 21 3.69 1.22 3.67
C GLN A 21 5.21 1.20 3.85
N TYR A 22 5.87 2.32 3.54
CA TYR A 22 7.29 2.51 3.76
C TYR A 22 7.57 3.24 5.08
N TYR A 23 8.48 2.69 5.89
CA TYR A 23 9.23 3.40 6.93
C TYR A 23 10.69 2.95 6.88
N ALA A 24 11.60 3.74 7.45
CA ALA A 24 13.03 3.43 7.50
C ALA A 24 13.39 2.42 8.61
N ASN A 25 12.67 1.30 8.70
CA ASN A 25 12.93 0.24 9.69
C ASN A 25 12.71 -1.17 9.10
N GLU A 26 13.12 -2.19 9.85
CA GLU A 26 13.03 -3.61 9.46
C GLU A 26 11.76 -4.30 9.98
N LEU A 27 10.79 -3.54 10.47
CA LEU A 27 9.51 -4.09 10.93
C LEU A 27 8.58 -4.37 9.76
N SER A 28 7.54 -5.17 10.03
CA SER A 28 6.52 -5.45 9.03
C SER A 28 5.85 -4.17 8.56
N GLY A 29 5.82 -3.98 7.24
CA GLY A 29 5.18 -2.87 6.57
C GLY A 29 3.69 -2.95 6.38
N ILE A 30 3.05 -4.02 6.87
CA ILE A 30 1.61 -4.17 6.84
C ILE A 30 1.01 -3.43 8.05
N SER A 31 0.12 -2.49 7.80
CA SER A 31 -0.73 -1.90 8.82
C SER A 31 -2.20 -2.28 8.60
N ALA A 32 -2.99 -2.22 9.67
CA ALA A 32 -4.43 -2.39 9.65
C ALA A 32 -5.09 -1.08 10.09
N GLN A 33 -6.11 -0.63 9.37
CA GLN A 33 -6.82 0.62 9.63
C GLN A 33 -8.31 0.48 9.37
N ILE A 34 -9.07 1.48 9.84
CA ILE A 34 -10.48 1.59 9.47
C ILE A 34 -10.54 1.88 7.97
N PRO A 35 -11.38 1.16 7.20
CA PRO A 35 -11.44 1.37 5.76
C PRO A 35 -11.72 2.82 5.40
N ARG A 36 -10.97 3.33 4.42
CA ARG A 36 -11.21 4.66 3.80
C ARG A 36 -10.94 5.84 4.73
N THR A 37 -10.21 5.64 5.82
CA THR A 37 -9.89 6.71 6.80
C THR A 37 -8.45 7.21 6.71
N ASP A 38 -7.65 6.74 5.75
CA ASP A 38 -6.27 7.20 5.61
C ASP A 38 -6.24 8.68 5.22
N SER A 39 -5.82 9.54 6.15
CA SER A 39 -5.77 10.98 5.94
C SER A 39 -4.68 11.43 4.97
N ALA A 40 -3.71 10.57 4.63
CA ALA A 40 -2.66 10.92 3.69
C ALA A 40 -3.12 10.86 2.22
N TYR A 41 -4.30 10.31 1.95
CA TYR A 41 -4.80 10.08 0.60
C TYR A 41 -6.26 10.48 0.44
N VAL A 42 -6.66 10.85 -0.78
CA VAL A 42 -8.06 11.09 -1.11
C VAL A 42 -8.71 9.78 -1.55
N TYR A 43 -9.73 9.31 -0.84
CA TYR A 43 -10.47 8.10 -1.23
C TYR A 43 -11.18 8.28 -2.59
N ARG A 44 -11.01 7.31 -3.51
CA ARG A 44 -11.68 7.29 -4.82
C ARG A 44 -12.92 6.43 -4.84
N THR A 45 -12.72 5.16 -4.49
CA THR A 45 -13.63 4.08 -4.87
C THR A 45 -13.24 2.80 -4.15
N THR A 46 -14.21 1.91 -4.14
CA THR A 46 -14.13 0.59 -3.58
C THR A 46 -14.52 -0.42 -4.67
N ILE A 47 -13.77 -1.51 -4.79
CA ILE A 47 -14.00 -2.55 -5.83
C ILE A 47 -14.19 -3.91 -5.16
N ASP A 48 -15.35 -4.54 -5.38
CA ASP A 48 -15.67 -5.86 -4.84
C ASP A 48 -14.82 -6.96 -5.50
N MET A 49 -14.01 -7.63 -4.68
CA MET A 49 -13.12 -8.71 -5.13
C MET A 49 -13.74 -10.10 -4.99
N GLY A 50 -14.89 -10.25 -4.32
CA GLY A 50 -15.58 -11.53 -4.12
C GLY A 50 -15.59 -12.01 -2.67
N TRP A 51 -15.52 -13.33 -2.48
CA TRP A 51 -15.67 -13.99 -1.17
C TRP A 51 -14.48 -14.90 -0.93
N THR A 52 -13.94 -14.89 0.29
CA THR A 52 -12.92 -15.83 0.75
C THR A 52 -13.59 -16.98 1.52
N ASN A 53 -13.01 -18.17 1.44
CA ASN A 53 -13.43 -19.32 2.25
C ASN A 53 -12.75 -19.35 3.63
N TYR A 54 -11.90 -18.37 3.94
CA TYR A 54 -11.21 -18.25 5.22
C TYR A 54 -12.05 -17.49 6.24
N SER A 55 -12.16 -18.02 7.44
CA SER A 55 -12.72 -17.36 8.63
C SER A 55 -11.89 -16.13 9.04
N ASN A 56 -12.44 -15.32 9.97
CA ASN A 56 -11.73 -14.14 10.50
C ASN A 56 -10.38 -14.51 11.13
N ASP A 57 -10.35 -15.57 11.95
CA ASP A 57 -9.12 -16.06 12.58
C ASP A 57 -8.11 -16.57 11.55
N GLU A 58 -8.57 -17.24 10.49
CA GLU A 58 -7.70 -17.70 9.40
C GLU A 58 -7.10 -16.54 8.63
N VAL A 59 -7.90 -15.52 8.30
CA VAL A 59 -7.40 -14.30 7.67
C VAL A 59 -6.40 -13.59 8.57
N HIS A 60 -6.67 -13.53 9.88
CA HIS A 60 -5.72 -12.98 10.83
C HIS A 60 -4.39 -13.76 10.81
N ARG A 61 -4.40 -15.10 10.85
CA ARG A 61 -3.16 -15.89 10.73
C ARG A 61 -2.44 -15.66 9.40
N ILE A 62 -3.17 -15.66 8.28
CA ILE A 62 -2.61 -15.37 6.96
C ILE A 62 -1.86 -14.02 6.97
N ILE A 63 -2.49 -12.99 7.52
CA ILE A 63 -1.89 -11.66 7.53
C ILE A 63 -0.69 -11.63 8.47
N TYR A 64 -0.85 -12.04 9.73
CA TYR A 64 0.15 -11.81 10.76
C TYR A 64 1.29 -12.83 10.77
N GLU A 65 1.03 -14.07 10.38
CA GLU A 65 2.02 -15.15 10.41
C GLU A 65 2.64 -15.39 9.04
N GLU A 66 1.88 -15.26 7.95
CA GLU A 66 2.40 -15.56 6.60
C GLU A 66 2.85 -14.30 5.85
N MET A 67 2.01 -13.25 5.83
CA MET A 67 2.27 -12.07 4.99
C MET A 67 3.23 -11.09 5.67
N ARG A 68 3.03 -10.76 6.95
CA ARG A 68 3.84 -9.76 7.66
C ARG A 68 5.36 -9.99 7.58
N PRO A 69 5.89 -11.23 7.70
CA PRO A 69 7.33 -11.48 7.58
C PRO A 69 7.89 -11.21 6.18
N GLN A 70 7.05 -11.28 5.13
CA GLN A 70 7.48 -11.08 3.75
C GLN A 70 7.44 -9.60 3.36
N TRP A 71 6.53 -8.83 3.94
CA TRP A 71 6.26 -7.44 3.57
C TRP A 71 6.87 -6.49 4.61
N ILE A 72 8.19 -6.33 4.59
CA ILE A 72 8.95 -5.45 5.51
C ILE A 72 9.03 -4.03 4.97
N HIS A 73 8.91 -3.02 5.83
CA HIS A 73 8.87 -1.60 5.47
C HIS A 73 10.00 -1.17 4.52
N ASN A 74 11.26 -1.45 4.86
CA ASN A 74 12.41 -1.03 4.06
C ASN A 74 12.50 -1.71 2.67
N THR A 75 11.72 -2.77 2.41
CA THR A 75 11.63 -3.45 1.11
C THR A 75 10.71 -2.73 0.13
N TYR A 76 9.96 -1.71 0.58
CA TYR A 76 9.09 -0.94 -0.29
C TYR A 76 9.87 -0.32 -1.46
N HIS A 77 9.25 -0.37 -2.64
CA HIS A 77 9.72 0.23 -3.88
C HIS A 77 8.53 0.78 -4.66
N ILE A 78 8.59 2.08 -4.98
CA ILE A 78 7.50 2.82 -5.63
C ILE A 78 6.93 2.15 -6.89
N THR A 79 7.75 1.45 -7.67
CA THR A 79 7.33 0.74 -8.90
C THR A 79 7.32 -0.78 -8.82
N LYS A 80 8.16 -1.40 -7.98
CA LYS A 80 8.45 -2.85 -8.02
C LYS A 80 7.87 -3.63 -6.85
N ARG A 81 7.55 -2.94 -5.75
CA ARG A 81 7.09 -3.54 -4.49
C ARG A 81 6.38 -2.47 -3.66
N ASN A 82 5.18 -2.12 -4.05
CA ASN A 82 4.36 -1.08 -3.41
C ASN A 82 3.04 -1.66 -2.89
N CYS A 83 2.14 -0.79 -2.43
CA CYS A 83 0.82 -1.13 -1.93
C CYS A 83 -0.04 -1.92 -2.95
N VAL A 84 0.09 -1.65 -4.25
CA VAL A 84 -0.63 -2.37 -5.32
C VAL A 84 -0.16 -3.83 -5.41
N HIS A 85 1.15 -4.06 -5.34
CA HIS A 85 1.72 -5.40 -5.33
C HIS A 85 1.30 -6.19 -4.10
N PHE A 86 1.27 -5.53 -2.94
CA PHE A 86 0.76 -6.13 -1.71
C PHE A 86 -0.72 -6.51 -1.84
N SER A 87 -1.54 -5.59 -2.34
CA SER A 87 -2.99 -5.82 -2.47
C SER A 87 -3.26 -7.00 -3.40
N SER A 88 -2.55 -7.09 -4.53
CA SER A 88 -2.63 -8.25 -5.44
C SER A 88 -2.18 -9.55 -4.78
N ALA A 89 -1.06 -9.54 -4.05
CA ALA A 89 -0.58 -10.72 -3.34
C ALA A 89 -1.58 -11.21 -2.28
N LEU A 90 -2.17 -10.28 -1.51
CA LEU A 90 -3.17 -10.61 -0.50
C LEU A 90 -4.48 -11.12 -1.14
N CYS A 91 -4.98 -10.46 -2.20
CA CYS A 91 -6.15 -10.93 -2.94
C CYS A 91 -5.96 -12.36 -3.45
N ARG A 92 -4.82 -12.67 -4.08
CA ARG A 92 -4.49 -14.03 -4.52
C ARG A 92 -4.42 -15.00 -3.35
N ARG A 93 -3.81 -14.60 -2.23
CA ARG A 93 -3.68 -15.45 -1.04
C ARG A 93 -5.04 -15.76 -0.40
N LEU A 94 -5.98 -14.83 -0.47
CA LEU A 94 -7.37 -15.01 0.00
C LEU A 94 -8.25 -15.77 -1.01
N GLY A 95 -7.73 -16.10 -2.20
CA GLY A 95 -8.48 -16.83 -3.22
C GLY A 95 -9.58 -16.00 -3.90
N VAL A 96 -9.47 -14.67 -3.87
CA VAL A 96 -10.43 -13.75 -4.49
C VAL A 96 -9.92 -13.22 -5.84
N LYS A 97 -10.73 -12.40 -6.52
CA LYS A 97 -10.30 -11.74 -7.76
C LYS A 97 -9.02 -10.95 -7.51
N ASP A 98 -8.17 -10.86 -8.53
CA ASP A 98 -6.93 -10.09 -8.47
C ASP A 98 -7.20 -8.60 -8.78
N VAL A 99 -6.28 -7.73 -8.33
CA VAL A 99 -6.33 -6.29 -8.52
C VAL A 99 -6.41 -5.95 -10.03
N PRO A 100 -7.34 -5.09 -10.47
CA PRO A 100 -7.49 -4.76 -11.89
C PRO A 100 -6.23 -4.14 -12.51
N ASP A 101 -5.93 -4.50 -13.76
CA ASP A 101 -4.72 -4.07 -14.46
C ASP A 101 -4.57 -2.54 -14.57
N TRP A 102 -5.67 -1.80 -14.64
CA TRP A 102 -5.61 -0.33 -14.71
C TRP A 102 -5.07 0.30 -13.41
N VAL A 103 -5.22 -0.38 -12.27
CA VAL A 103 -4.62 0.04 -10.99
C VAL A 103 -3.10 -0.14 -11.03
N PHE A 104 -2.64 -1.21 -11.68
CA PHE A 104 -1.21 -1.40 -11.97
C PHE A 104 -0.67 -0.45 -13.03
N GLY A 105 -1.52 0.05 -13.94
CA GLY A 105 -1.14 0.85 -15.11
C GLY A 105 -0.27 2.07 -14.78
N ALA A 106 -0.48 2.71 -13.64
CA ALA A 106 0.36 3.82 -13.19
C ALA A 106 1.76 3.38 -12.71
N ALA A 107 1.86 2.26 -11.98
CA ALA A 107 3.15 1.68 -11.60
C ALA A 107 3.89 1.10 -12.82
N LYS A 108 3.17 0.49 -13.77
CA LYS A 108 3.71 -0.09 -15.01
C LYS A 108 4.20 0.99 -15.99
N THR A 109 3.55 2.15 -16.07
CA THR A 109 3.98 3.26 -16.96
C THR A 109 5.35 3.81 -16.55
N ALA A 110 5.65 3.85 -15.25
CA ALA A 110 6.96 4.25 -14.74
C ALA A 110 8.06 3.20 -15.03
N ASP A 111 7.72 1.90 -15.03
CA ASP A 111 8.70 0.81 -15.20
C ASP A 111 8.96 0.46 -16.69
N ALA A 112 7.99 0.70 -17.59
CA ALA A 112 8.07 0.33 -19.01
C ALA A 112 9.06 1.16 -19.85
N THR A 113 9.59 2.27 -19.32
CA THR A 113 10.60 3.10 -20.01
C THR A 113 11.91 3.00 -19.24
N ARG A 114 12.94 2.34 -19.80
CA ARG A 114 14.25 2.13 -19.16
C ARG A 114 14.89 3.40 -18.56
N GLY A 115 14.65 4.57 -19.17
CA GLY A 115 15.10 5.86 -18.63
C GLY A 115 14.31 6.29 -17.38
N ILE A 116 12.99 6.07 -17.36
CA ILE A 116 12.11 6.42 -16.24
C ILE A 116 12.32 5.45 -15.07
N SER A 117 12.55 4.15 -15.32
CA SER A 117 12.82 3.19 -14.25
C SER A 117 14.13 3.50 -13.51
N ALA A 118 15.17 3.90 -14.24
CA ALA A 118 16.45 4.30 -13.63
C ALA A 118 16.33 5.62 -12.84
N LEU A 119 15.55 6.57 -13.34
CA LEU A 119 15.24 7.82 -12.63
C LEU A 119 14.37 7.58 -11.40
N ALA A 120 13.38 6.70 -11.49
CA ALA A 120 12.54 6.28 -10.38
C ALA A 120 13.37 5.57 -9.30
N ASP A 121 14.28 4.66 -9.70
CA ASP A 121 15.21 3.99 -8.77
C ASP A 121 16.14 5.02 -8.09
N ALA A 122 16.65 6.01 -8.82
CA ALA A 122 17.50 7.06 -8.28
C ALA A 122 16.75 8.01 -7.34
N ALA A 123 15.56 8.49 -7.75
CA ALA A 123 14.69 9.31 -6.94
C ALA A 123 14.25 8.58 -5.66
N TRP A 124 13.95 7.29 -5.77
CA TRP A 124 13.60 6.46 -4.61
C TRP A 124 14.77 6.29 -3.65
N ARG A 125 15.99 6.08 -4.14
CA ARG A 125 17.19 6.04 -3.28
C ARG A 125 17.43 7.37 -2.58
N ALA A 126 17.28 8.49 -3.30
CA ALA A 126 17.41 9.82 -2.72
C ALA A 126 16.34 10.08 -1.66
N ALA A 127 15.09 9.70 -1.91
CA ALA A 127 13.98 9.81 -0.96
C ALA A 127 14.24 8.96 0.29
N LYS A 128 14.71 7.70 0.16
CA LYS A 128 15.11 6.86 1.31
C LYS A 128 16.23 7.50 2.12
N TYR A 129 17.25 8.05 1.44
CA TYR A 129 18.37 8.74 2.10
C TYR A 129 17.89 9.94 2.91
N TRP A 130 17.06 10.81 2.31
CA TRP A 130 16.46 11.95 3.00
C TRP A 130 15.56 11.55 4.16
N ASN A 131 14.70 10.56 3.98
CA ASN A 131 13.76 10.11 5.02
C ASN A 131 14.51 9.46 6.20
N SER A 132 15.61 8.75 5.95
CA SER A 132 16.50 8.24 7.00
C SER A 132 17.30 9.34 7.70
N TYR A 133 17.44 10.53 7.13
CA TYR A 133 18.20 11.62 7.75
C TYR A 133 17.31 12.48 8.66
N TYR A 134 16.05 12.71 8.29
CA TYR A 134 15.14 13.57 9.06
C TYR A 134 14.38 12.87 10.20
N TYR A 135 14.17 11.55 10.16
CA TYR A 135 13.47 10.82 11.24
C TYR A 135 14.40 10.23 12.31
N ASN A 136 15.71 10.46 12.20
CA ASN A 136 16.69 10.01 13.21
C ASN A 136 17.12 11.13 14.18
N ASP A 137 16.63 12.37 14.04
CA ASP A 137 17.17 13.53 14.78
C ASP A 137 16.19 14.30 15.69
N ASP A 138 14.92 13.88 15.86
CA ASP A 138 14.01 14.56 16.82
C ASP A 138 13.33 13.56 17.79
N ASP A 139 13.95 13.37 18.96
CA ASP A 139 13.31 12.88 20.19
C ASP A 139 13.05 14.08 21.11
N ASP A 140 12.06 14.90 20.75
CA ASP A 140 11.50 15.90 21.64
C ASP A 140 10.25 16.55 21.07
N GLY A 141 9.10 16.00 21.48
CA GLY A 141 7.91 16.78 21.80
C GLY A 141 7.10 17.38 20.65
N GLU A 142 5.81 17.00 20.60
CA GLU A 142 4.70 17.75 20.00
C GLU A 142 5.00 18.61 18.75
N SER A 143 4.62 18.11 17.57
CA SER A 143 4.13 19.01 16.53
C SER A 143 2.86 18.48 15.87
N THR A 144 1.77 19.16 16.18
CA THR A 144 0.55 19.15 15.41
C THR A 144 0.80 19.89 14.10
N GLY A 145 1.10 19.16 13.03
CA GLY A 145 1.21 19.68 11.67
C GLY A 145 0.44 18.79 10.72
N ARG A 146 -0.84 19.10 10.49
CA ARG A 146 -1.61 18.50 9.38
C ARG A 146 -0.95 18.95 8.08
N ASN A 147 -0.33 18.00 7.38
CA ASN A 147 0.07 18.21 6.00
C ASN A 147 -1.19 18.29 5.14
N GLU A 148 -1.26 19.34 4.33
CA GLU A 148 -2.21 19.48 3.23
C GLU A 148 -2.08 18.24 2.33
N VAL A 149 -3.18 17.50 2.17
CA VAL A 149 -3.19 16.28 1.36
C VAL A 149 -2.99 16.70 -0.10
N ASP A 150 -1.88 16.28 -0.70
CA ASP A 150 -1.67 16.43 -2.13
C ASP A 150 -2.79 15.66 -2.88
N PRO A 151 -3.69 16.36 -3.61
CA PRO A 151 -4.85 15.74 -4.26
C PRO A 151 -4.47 14.76 -5.37
N GLU A 152 -3.18 14.64 -5.73
CA GLU A 152 -2.71 13.75 -6.77
C GLU A 152 -2.67 12.27 -6.36
N THR A 153 -2.70 11.94 -5.06
CA THR A 153 -2.66 10.54 -4.59
C THR A 153 -4.03 10.07 -4.12
N THR A 154 -4.48 8.99 -4.75
CA THR A 154 -5.87 8.55 -4.67
C THR A 154 -5.95 7.10 -4.15
N THR A 155 -6.82 6.81 -3.19
CA THR A 155 -6.95 5.46 -2.60
C THR A 155 -8.03 4.62 -3.29
N VAL A 156 -7.69 3.37 -3.60
CA VAL A 156 -8.62 2.31 -4.00
C VAL A 156 -8.64 1.23 -2.94
N THR A 157 -9.80 1.00 -2.34
CA THR A 157 -10.00 -0.05 -1.33
C THR A 157 -10.69 -1.26 -1.96
N PHE A 158 -10.28 -2.45 -1.57
CA PHE A 158 -10.84 -3.70 -2.07
C PHE A 158 -11.62 -4.41 -0.95
N PRO A 159 -12.93 -4.14 -0.75
CA PRO A 159 -13.73 -4.92 0.17
C PRO A 159 -14.02 -6.31 -0.37
N TYR A 160 -14.54 -7.13 0.51
CA TYR A 160 -15.04 -8.46 0.24
C TYR A 160 -16.15 -8.79 1.27
N HIS A 161 -16.92 -9.85 1.01
CA HIS A 161 -18.04 -10.26 1.85
C HIS A 161 -17.86 -11.71 2.39
N VAL A 162 -18.66 -12.12 3.40
CA VAL A 162 -18.60 -13.43 4.11
C VAL A 162 -19.78 -14.37 3.81
N GLN A 163 -19.54 -15.57 3.23
CA GLN A 163 -20.60 -16.57 3.09
C GLN A 163 -20.95 -17.11 4.48
N GLN A 164 -22.22 -17.00 4.87
CA GLN A 164 -22.75 -17.62 6.09
C GLN A 164 -22.78 -19.14 5.99
#